data_AF-A0A132NN26-F1
#
_entry.id   AF-A0A132NN26-F1
#
_cell.length_a   1.000
_cell.length_b   1.000
_cell.length_c   1.000
_cell.angle_alpha   90.00
_cell.angle_beta   90.00
_cell.angle_gamma   90.00
#
_symmetry.space_group_name_H-M   'P 1'
#
loop_
_entity.id
_entity.type
_entity.pdbx_description
1 polymer ?
#
loop_
_entity_poly.entity_id
_entity_poly.type
_entity_poly.pdbx_seq_one_letter_code
_entity_poly.pdbx_strand_id
1 'polypeptide(L)'
;MKQDENNLVTMLIREIKETMNKFNIRTVLRDSMKPLDSFTLFQNPVVVDYPDLKQQYEAVIEFPCSLSEIKQRLSNRSGNTYTHIGDVFCDLCLTISNAMTFNKSNTVILEQVRVYSQAVLSVVNDIITKYNQSVAPSSAVALFDTPDDMITAIFKYFTPGKLPKCLNRKKSLRSPYYDEVQELVQRLERLPPKAMAGCISALMLELETACDESGRLIIDFSQLKPASYWWFDGLVQETYTIEQKAGRIAQPLEPAL
;
A
#
# COMPACT_ATOMS: atom_id res chain seq x y z
N MET A 1 -17.11 -14.97 9.16
CA MET A 1 -15.94 -15.18 8.29
C MET A 1 -15.49 -16.62 8.45
N LYS A 2 -15.25 -17.33 7.34
CA LYS A 2 -14.65 -18.67 7.42
C LYS A 2 -13.22 -18.52 7.99
N GLN A 3 -12.74 -19.46 8.79
CA GLN A 3 -11.45 -19.30 9.49
C GLN A 3 -10.28 -19.03 8.53
N ASP A 4 -10.28 -19.66 7.36
CA ASP A 4 -9.28 -19.48 6.31
C ASP A 4 -9.27 -18.04 5.75
N GLU A 5 -10.45 -17.44 5.63
CA GLU A 5 -10.64 -16.07 5.19
C GLU A 5 -10.02 -15.07 6.19
N ASN A 6 -10.15 -15.36 7.48
CA ASN A 6 -9.56 -14.56 8.55
C ASN A 6 -8.03 -14.68 8.58
N ASN A 7 -7.51 -15.88 8.32
CA ASN A 7 -6.06 -16.12 8.28
C ASN A 7 -5.42 -15.38 7.10
N LEU A 8 -6.03 -15.45 5.90
CA LEU A 8 -5.57 -14.70 4.73
C LEU A 8 -5.54 -13.20 5.01
N VAL A 9 -6.64 -12.65 5.51
CA VAL A 9 -6.71 -11.22 5.85
C VAL A 9 -5.62 -10.85 6.85
N THR A 10 -5.44 -11.67 7.89
CA THR A 10 -4.40 -11.45 8.90
C THR A 10 -2.99 -11.41 8.31
N MET A 11 -2.70 -12.27 7.32
CA MET A 11 -1.44 -12.23 6.59
C MET A 11 -1.33 -10.97 5.73
N LEU A 12 -2.37 -10.66 4.94
CA LEU A 12 -2.32 -9.54 3.99
C LEU A 12 -2.12 -8.19 4.68
N ILE A 13 -2.64 -8.01 5.90
CA ILE A 13 -2.47 -6.79 6.70
C ILE A 13 -1.21 -6.79 7.58
N ARG A 14 -0.27 -7.73 7.40
CA ARG A 14 1.04 -7.62 8.04
C ARG A 14 1.88 -6.58 7.34
N GLU A 15 2.57 -5.76 8.12
CA GLU A 15 3.38 -4.69 7.58
C GLU A 15 4.68 -5.24 6.99
N ILE A 16 5.10 -4.73 5.84
CA ILE A 16 6.30 -5.24 5.15
C ILE A 16 7.62 -4.97 5.92
N LYS A 17 7.58 -4.09 6.91
CA LYS A 17 8.71 -3.82 7.83
C LYS A 17 8.83 -4.88 8.93
N GLU A 18 7.80 -5.68 9.18
CA GLU A 18 7.85 -6.80 10.11
C GLU A 18 8.72 -7.96 9.57
N THR A 19 8.84 -9.00 10.39
CA THR A 19 9.52 -10.24 10.04
C THR A 19 8.54 -11.42 9.96
N MET A 20 8.84 -12.35 9.05
CA MET A 20 8.33 -13.72 9.05
C MET A 20 9.46 -14.60 9.58
N ASN A 21 9.29 -15.17 10.78
CA ASN A 21 10.39 -15.80 11.51
C ASN A 21 11.58 -14.83 11.66
N LYS A 22 12.76 -15.22 11.17
CA LYS A 22 14.00 -14.43 11.19
C LYS A 22 14.19 -13.57 9.93
N PHE A 23 13.30 -13.68 8.95
CA PHE A 23 13.44 -13.00 7.66
C PHE A 23 12.58 -11.75 7.62
N ASN A 24 13.17 -10.66 7.13
CA ASN A 24 12.43 -9.44 6.85
C ASN A 24 11.45 -9.67 5.68
N ILE A 25 10.19 -9.27 5.85
CA ILE A 25 9.12 -9.54 4.88
C ILE A 25 9.43 -8.92 3.51
N ARG A 26 9.90 -7.67 3.48
CA ARG A 26 10.30 -7.01 2.23
C ARG A 26 11.40 -7.80 1.48
N THR A 27 12.36 -8.39 2.20
CA THR A 27 13.37 -9.28 1.58
C THR A 27 12.73 -10.54 1.01
N VAL A 28 11.84 -11.20 1.77
CA VAL A 28 11.11 -12.39 1.30
C VAL A 28 10.35 -12.09 0.01
N LEU A 29 9.59 -11.01 -0.03
CA LEU A 29 8.82 -10.58 -1.21
C LEU A 29 9.75 -10.39 -2.42
N ARG A 30 10.83 -9.62 -2.25
CA ARG A 30 11.80 -9.36 -3.34
C ARG A 30 12.42 -10.65 -3.86
N ASP A 31 12.84 -11.55 -2.97
CA ASP A 31 13.49 -12.79 -3.37
C ASP A 31 12.52 -13.77 -4.05
N SER A 32 11.29 -13.88 -3.54
CA SER A 32 10.23 -14.69 -4.16
C SER A 32 9.85 -14.18 -5.55
N MET A 33 9.97 -12.88 -5.82
CA MET A 33 9.61 -12.29 -7.12
C MET A 33 10.68 -12.46 -8.22
N LYS A 34 11.91 -12.88 -7.91
CA LYS A 34 13.00 -13.04 -8.90
C LYS A 34 12.63 -13.86 -10.16
N PRO A 35 11.87 -14.96 -10.08
CA PRO A 35 11.46 -15.70 -11.28
C PRO A 35 10.68 -14.86 -12.30
N LEU A 36 10.02 -13.79 -11.84
CA LEU A 36 9.24 -12.90 -12.70
C LEU A 36 10.12 -12.02 -13.60
N ASP A 37 11.43 -11.94 -13.36
CA ASP A 37 12.38 -11.16 -14.16
C ASP A 37 12.48 -11.65 -15.61
N SER A 38 12.14 -12.93 -15.85
CA SER A 38 12.12 -13.52 -17.18
C SER A 38 10.98 -13.02 -18.07
N PHE A 39 9.97 -12.37 -17.50
CA PHE A 39 8.78 -11.90 -18.21
C PHE A 39 8.93 -10.44 -18.63
N THR A 40 9.58 -10.22 -19.78
CA THR A 40 9.94 -8.87 -20.29
C THR A 40 8.74 -7.96 -20.51
N LEU A 41 7.63 -8.50 -21.03
CA LEU A 41 6.38 -7.75 -21.30
C LEU A 41 5.80 -7.03 -20.07
N PHE A 42 6.13 -7.50 -18.86
CA PHE A 42 5.58 -6.98 -17.61
C PHE A 42 6.62 -6.18 -16.80
N GLN A 43 7.85 -6.00 -17.30
CA GLN A 43 8.90 -5.31 -16.56
C GLN A 43 8.66 -3.81 -16.50
N ASN A 44 8.47 -3.15 -17.64
CA ASN A 44 8.39 -1.70 -17.70
C ASN A 44 6.92 -1.24 -17.79
N PRO A 45 6.64 0.03 -17.43
CA PRO A 45 5.33 0.62 -17.70
C PRO A 45 5.03 0.57 -19.20
N VAL A 46 3.79 0.21 -19.56
CA VAL A 46 3.37 0.09 -20.97
C VAL A 46 3.65 1.36 -21.76
N VAL A 47 3.41 2.53 -21.15
CA VAL A 47 3.61 3.84 -21.77
C VAL A 47 5.08 4.23 -21.98
N VAL A 48 6.01 3.51 -21.34
CA VAL A 48 7.46 3.67 -21.55
C VAL A 48 7.92 2.84 -22.74
N ASP A 49 7.53 1.58 -22.81
CA ASP A 49 7.90 0.68 -23.92
C ASP A 49 7.11 0.99 -25.19
N TYR A 50 5.87 1.50 -25.05
CA TYR A 50 4.94 1.79 -26.14
C TYR A 50 4.29 3.17 -25.96
N PRO A 51 5.06 4.26 -26.13
CA PRO A 51 4.57 5.62 -25.91
C PRO A 51 3.37 5.99 -26.80
N ASP A 52 3.31 5.44 -28.02
CA ASP A 52 2.20 5.67 -28.96
C ASP A 52 0.85 5.10 -28.46
N LEU A 53 0.89 4.12 -27.55
CA LEU A 53 -0.32 3.53 -26.97
C LEU A 53 -0.84 4.30 -25.75
N LYS A 54 -0.10 5.31 -25.26
CA LYS A 54 -0.40 6.00 -24.00
C LYS A 54 -1.86 6.42 -23.88
N GLN A 55 -2.38 7.15 -24.87
CA GLN A 55 -3.75 7.66 -24.83
C GLN A 55 -4.80 6.53 -24.80
N GLN A 56 -4.57 5.46 -25.57
CA GLN A 56 -5.48 4.31 -25.61
C GLN A 56 -5.42 3.51 -24.31
N TYR A 57 -4.22 3.38 -23.74
CA TYR A 57 -3.98 2.65 -22.51
C TYR A 57 -4.61 3.36 -21.31
N GLU A 58 -4.34 4.65 -21.14
CA GLU A 58 -4.89 5.47 -20.04
C GLU A 58 -6.41 5.65 -20.14
N ALA A 59 -7.00 5.52 -21.34
CA ALA A 59 -8.46 5.54 -21.51
C ALA A 59 -9.16 4.26 -21.00
N VAL A 60 -8.42 3.16 -20.83
CA VAL A 60 -8.95 1.84 -20.46
C VAL A 60 -8.47 1.41 -19.08
N ILE A 61 -7.23 1.75 -18.72
CA ILE A 61 -6.55 1.29 -17.52
C ILE A 61 -6.43 2.44 -16.52
N GLU A 62 -7.18 2.33 -15.42
CA GLU A 62 -7.23 3.32 -14.35
C GLU A 62 -5.96 3.31 -13.47
N PHE A 63 -5.45 2.12 -13.15
CA PHE A 63 -4.31 1.92 -12.27
C PHE A 63 -3.17 1.18 -12.99
N PRO A 64 -2.37 1.88 -13.81
CA PRO A 64 -1.24 1.28 -14.50
C PRO A 64 -0.19 0.79 -13.47
N CYS A 65 0.40 -0.37 -13.73
CA CYS A 65 1.42 -0.95 -12.85
C CYS A 65 2.33 -1.90 -13.64
N SER A 66 3.62 -1.93 -13.29
CA SER A 66 4.64 -2.80 -13.86
C SER A 66 5.54 -3.41 -12.78
N LEU A 67 6.27 -4.49 -13.12
CA LEU A 67 7.17 -5.15 -12.15
C LEU A 67 8.33 -4.25 -11.72
N SER A 68 8.84 -3.38 -12.60
CA SER A 68 9.89 -2.41 -12.25
C SER A 68 9.41 -1.44 -11.19
N GLU A 69 8.19 -0.92 -11.30
CA GLU A 69 7.58 -0.05 -10.30
C GLU A 69 7.36 -0.78 -8.97
N ILE A 70 6.86 -2.02 -9.01
CA ILE A 70 6.69 -2.85 -7.80
C ILE A 70 8.04 -3.06 -7.10
N LYS A 71 9.08 -3.43 -7.84
CA LYS A 71 10.44 -3.63 -7.31
C LYS A 71 11.02 -2.33 -6.76
N GLN A 72 10.78 -1.20 -7.43
CA GLN A 72 11.22 0.12 -6.97
C GLN A 72 10.53 0.50 -5.66
N ARG A 73 9.20 0.35 -5.56
CA ARG A 73 8.43 0.61 -4.33
C ARG A 73 8.84 -0.31 -3.18
N LEU A 74 9.18 -1.57 -3.47
CA LEU A 74 9.73 -2.50 -2.48
C LEU A 74 11.14 -2.11 -2.03
N SER A 75 11.96 -1.55 -2.92
CA SER A 75 13.36 -1.19 -2.63
C SER A 75 13.49 0.18 -1.95
N ASN A 76 12.56 1.09 -2.24
CA ASN A 76 12.58 2.42 -1.69
C ASN A 76 12.30 2.39 -0.17
N ARG A 77 13.06 3.17 0.58
CA ARG A 77 12.88 3.35 2.04
C ARG A 77 12.34 4.73 2.40
N SER A 78 12.26 5.64 1.43
CA SER A 78 11.83 7.04 1.60
C SER A 78 10.87 7.42 0.47
N GLY A 79 9.57 7.51 0.75
CA GLY A 79 8.52 7.87 -0.22
C GLY A 79 7.34 6.90 -0.27
N ASN A 80 6.63 6.85 -1.40
CA ASN A 80 5.51 5.94 -1.66
C ASN A 80 5.97 4.47 -1.63
N THR A 81 5.96 3.88 -0.45
CA THR A 81 6.32 2.48 -0.19
C THR A 81 5.08 1.68 0.14
N TYR A 82 5.11 0.39 -0.19
CA TYR A 82 4.10 -0.54 0.32
C TYR A 82 4.09 -0.54 1.85
N THR A 83 2.90 -0.59 2.42
CA THR A 83 2.74 -0.68 3.87
C THR A 83 2.59 -2.14 4.29
N HIS A 84 1.77 -2.90 3.55
CA HIS A 84 1.42 -4.27 3.86
C HIS A 84 1.70 -5.24 2.72
N ILE A 85 1.73 -6.55 3.03
CA ILE A 85 1.87 -7.62 2.04
C ILE A 85 0.77 -7.53 0.97
N GLY A 86 -0.46 -7.24 1.40
CA GLY A 86 -1.60 -7.14 0.50
C GLY A 86 -1.47 -6.06 -0.57
N ASP A 87 -0.72 -4.98 -0.31
CA ASP A 87 -0.48 -3.93 -1.32
C ASP A 87 0.36 -4.48 -2.48
N VAL A 88 1.37 -5.30 -2.15
CA VAL A 88 2.25 -5.93 -3.15
C VAL A 88 1.47 -6.97 -3.96
N PHE A 89 0.63 -7.77 -3.28
CA PHE A 89 -0.19 -8.77 -3.94
C PHE A 89 -1.23 -8.11 -4.85
N CYS A 90 -1.80 -6.98 -4.42
CA CYS A 90 -2.72 -6.18 -5.22
C CYS A 90 -2.05 -5.71 -6.52
N ASP A 91 -0.85 -5.14 -6.44
CA ASP A 91 -0.12 -4.66 -7.62
C ASP A 91 0.32 -5.81 -8.54
N LEU A 92 0.70 -6.97 -8.00
CA LEU A 92 0.95 -8.19 -8.80
C LEU A 92 -0.33 -8.70 -9.50
N CYS A 93 -1.49 -8.57 -8.87
CA CYS A 93 -2.77 -8.92 -9.51
C CYS A 93 -3.15 -7.88 -10.59
N LEU A 94 -2.81 -6.61 -10.38
CA LEU A 94 -3.04 -5.53 -11.35
C LEU A 94 -2.25 -5.75 -12.64
N THR A 95 -0.99 -6.20 -12.59
CA THR A 95 -0.22 -6.46 -13.82
C THR A 95 -0.92 -7.50 -14.71
N ILE A 96 -1.55 -8.51 -14.11
CA ILE A 96 -2.35 -9.52 -14.84
C ILE A 96 -3.67 -8.90 -15.32
N SER A 97 -4.44 -8.27 -14.43
CA SER A 97 -5.77 -7.73 -14.73
C SER A 97 -5.72 -6.65 -15.81
N ASN A 98 -4.74 -5.75 -15.76
CA ASN A 98 -4.53 -4.72 -16.76
C ASN A 98 -4.17 -5.32 -18.12
N ALA A 99 -3.28 -6.33 -18.13
CA ALA A 99 -2.89 -6.98 -19.37
C ALA A 99 -4.06 -7.73 -20.01
N MET A 100 -4.88 -8.45 -19.23
CA MET A 100 -6.11 -9.08 -19.73
C MET A 100 -7.11 -8.05 -20.25
N THR A 101 -7.26 -6.92 -19.54
CA THR A 101 -8.26 -5.90 -19.87
C THR A 101 -7.92 -5.13 -21.14
N PHE A 102 -6.65 -4.73 -21.30
CA PHE A 102 -6.21 -3.99 -22.47
C PHE A 102 -6.09 -4.88 -23.71
N ASN A 103 -5.68 -6.15 -23.53
CA ASN A 103 -5.38 -7.07 -24.63
C ASN A 103 -6.50 -8.07 -24.95
N LYS A 104 -7.77 -7.76 -24.62
CA LYS A 104 -8.92 -8.68 -24.79
C LYS A 104 -9.03 -9.31 -26.19
N SER A 105 -8.56 -8.62 -27.22
CA SER A 105 -8.59 -9.09 -28.62
C SER A 105 -7.26 -9.65 -29.13
N ASN A 106 -6.18 -9.61 -28.34
CA ASN A 106 -4.85 -10.06 -28.74
C ASN A 106 -4.51 -11.41 -28.08
N THR A 107 -4.85 -12.49 -28.78
CA THR A 107 -4.67 -13.88 -28.28
C THR A 107 -3.21 -14.24 -28.01
N VAL A 108 -2.25 -13.67 -28.73
CA VAL A 108 -0.81 -13.91 -28.54
C VAL A 108 -0.32 -13.33 -27.22
N ILE A 109 -0.78 -12.12 -26.87
CA ILE A 109 -0.47 -11.52 -25.56
C ILE A 109 -1.22 -12.26 -24.45
N LEU A 110 -2.49 -12.62 -24.66
CA LEU A 110 -3.27 -13.33 -23.63
C LEU A 110 -2.67 -14.69 -23.26
N GLU A 111 -2.05 -15.41 -24.20
CA GLU A 111 -1.33 -16.65 -23.87
C GLU A 111 -0.09 -16.39 -23.01
N GLN A 112 0.65 -15.30 -23.27
CA GLN A 112 1.76 -14.88 -22.41
C GLN A 112 1.27 -14.46 -21.02
N VAL A 113 0.12 -13.77 -20.95
CA VAL A 113 -0.53 -13.41 -19.68
C VAL A 113 -0.92 -14.66 -18.89
N ARG A 114 -1.41 -15.72 -19.55
CA ARG A 114 -1.73 -16.99 -18.90
C ARG A 114 -0.51 -17.67 -18.29
N VAL A 115 0.63 -17.67 -18.98
CA VAL A 115 1.89 -18.22 -18.43
C VAL A 115 2.40 -17.36 -17.28
N TYR A 116 2.35 -16.04 -17.44
CA TYR A 116 2.75 -15.08 -16.42
C TYR A 116 1.88 -15.17 -15.15
N SER A 117 0.56 -15.32 -15.29
CA SER A 117 -0.37 -15.41 -14.16
C SER A 117 -0.10 -16.66 -13.30
N GLN A 118 0.30 -17.76 -13.93
CA GLN A 118 0.74 -18.98 -13.23
C GLN A 118 2.06 -18.77 -12.49
N ALA A 119 3.00 -18.01 -13.07
CA ALA A 119 4.23 -17.65 -12.38
C ALA A 119 3.95 -16.74 -11.16
N VAL A 120 3.06 -15.75 -11.29
CA VAL A 120 2.63 -14.90 -10.17
C VAL A 120 1.92 -15.72 -9.08
N LEU A 121 1.03 -16.64 -9.46
CA LEU A 121 0.39 -17.57 -8.52
C LEU A 121 1.44 -18.38 -7.74
N SER A 122 2.46 -18.91 -8.41
CA SER A 122 3.56 -19.64 -7.77
C SER A 122 4.33 -18.75 -6.79
N VAL A 123 4.62 -17.50 -7.16
CA VAL A 123 5.28 -16.52 -6.27
C VAL A 123 4.44 -16.24 -5.03
N VAL A 124 3.14 -15.98 -5.20
CA VAL A 124 2.21 -15.73 -4.09
C VAL A 124 2.11 -16.93 -3.16
N ASN A 125 1.97 -18.14 -3.71
CA ASN A 125 1.92 -19.38 -2.92
C ASN A 125 3.25 -19.70 -2.23
N ASP A 126 4.40 -19.36 -2.80
CA ASP A 126 5.71 -19.47 -2.14
C ASP A 126 5.79 -18.54 -0.92
N ILE A 127 5.32 -17.29 -1.05
CA ILE A 127 5.26 -16.32 0.05
C ILE A 127 4.30 -16.83 1.14
N ILE A 128 3.13 -17.34 0.78
CA ILE A 128 2.19 -17.96 1.74
C ILE A 128 2.84 -19.16 2.43
N THR A 129 3.56 -20.00 1.71
CA THR A 129 4.25 -21.16 2.29
C THR A 129 5.29 -20.73 3.32
N LYS A 130 6.11 -19.71 3.01
CA LYS A 130 7.07 -19.13 3.95
C LYS A 130 6.39 -18.47 5.15
N TYR A 131 5.25 -17.82 4.94
CA TYR A 131 4.43 -17.28 6.03
C TYR A 131 3.90 -18.40 6.93
N ASN A 132 3.36 -19.48 6.37
CA ASN A 132 2.80 -20.61 7.11
C ASN A 132 3.84 -21.31 7.98
N GLN A 133 5.11 -21.30 7.56
CA GLN A 133 6.24 -21.79 8.38
C GLN A 133 6.55 -20.88 9.59
N SER A 134 5.95 -19.69 9.68
CA SER A 134 6.18 -18.71 10.74
C SER A 134 5.04 -18.57 11.73
N VAL A 135 3.95 -19.34 11.55
CA VAL A 135 2.75 -19.25 12.38
C VAL A 135 2.29 -20.63 12.84
N ALA A 136 1.43 -20.67 13.84
CA ALA A 136 0.80 -21.91 14.27
C ALA A 136 -0.08 -22.49 13.15
N PRO A 137 -0.25 -23.83 13.06
CA PRO A 137 -1.08 -24.46 12.04
C PRO A 137 -2.52 -23.92 11.96
N SER A 138 -3.10 -23.50 13.09
CA SER A 138 -4.44 -22.90 13.16
C SER A 138 -4.55 -21.52 12.50
N SER A 139 -3.41 -20.86 12.28
CA SER A 139 -3.27 -19.54 11.65
C SER A 139 -2.71 -19.64 10.21
N ALA A 140 -2.52 -20.86 9.71
CA ALA A 140 -2.04 -21.08 8.35
C ALA A 140 -3.07 -20.58 7.31
N VAL A 141 -2.56 -20.07 6.20
CA VAL A 141 -3.32 -19.57 5.07
C VAL A 141 -3.35 -20.65 3.99
N ALA A 142 -4.54 -20.95 3.46
CA ALA A 142 -4.67 -21.86 2.33
C ALA A 142 -3.96 -21.29 1.09
N LEU A 143 -3.35 -22.18 0.31
CA LEU A 143 -2.79 -21.81 -0.99
C LEU A 143 -3.91 -21.55 -1.98
N PHE A 144 -3.64 -20.73 -3.00
CA PHE A 144 -4.55 -20.52 -4.12
C PHE A 144 -4.36 -21.60 -5.18
N ASP A 145 -5.47 -22.13 -5.70
CA ASP A 145 -5.45 -23.15 -6.74
C ASP A 145 -5.33 -22.54 -8.15
N THR A 146 -5.98 -21.40 -8.39
CA THR A 146 -5.99 -20.72 -9.69
C THR A 146 -5.63 -19.23 -9.58
N PRO A 147 -5.12 -18.60 -10.66
CA PRO A 147 -4.89 -17.16 -10.68
C PRO A 147 -6.18 -16.35 -10.46
N ASP A 148 -7.33 -16.84 -10.93
CA ASP A 148 -8.62 -16.15 -10.79
C ASP A 148 -9.10 -16.13 -9.33
N ASP A 149 -8.92 -17.25 -8.62
CA ASP A 149 -9.22 -17.32 -7.18
C ASP A 149 -8.33 -16.35 -6.38
N MET A 150 -7.04 -16.30 -6.71
CA MET A 150 -6.09 -15.37 -6.12
C MET A 150 -6.51 -13.91 -6.38
N ILE A 151 -6.71 -13.51 -7.63
CA ILE A 151 -7.09 -12.13 -7.99
C ILE A 151 -8.39 -11.72 -7.28
N THR A 152 -9.40 -12.60 -7.32
CA THR A 152 -10.70 -12.35 -6.67
C THR A 152 -10.53 -12.18 -5.16
N ALA A 153 -9.77 -13.05 -4.50
CA ALA A 153 -9.56 -12.99 -3.06
C ALA A 153 -8.76 -11.75 -2.64
N ILE A 154 -7.72 -11.37 -3.39
CA ILE A 154 -6.89 -10.20 -3.08
C ILE A 154 -7.69 -8.90 -3.28
N PHE A 155 -8.33 -8.72 -4.44
CA PHE A 155 -9.11 -7.49 -4.73
C PHE A 155 -10.33 -7.30 -3.83
N LYS A 156 -10.87 -8.38 -3.26
CA LYS A 156 -11.91 -8.31 -2.22
C LYS A 156 -11.46 -7.47 -1.02
N TYR A 157 -10.21 -7.57 -0.60
CA TYR A 157 -9.68 -6.90 0.59
C TYR A 157 -8.83 -5.68 0.28
N PHE A 158 -7.94 -5.81 -0.70
CA PHE A 158 -7.04 -4.76 -1.17
C PHE A 158 -7.50 -4.34 -2.56
N THR A 159 -8.46 -3.42 -2.60
CA THR A 159 -8.96 -2.87 -3.86
C THR A 159 -7.97 -1.82 -4.38
N PRO A 160 -7.53 -1.90 -5.64
CA PRO A 160 -6.64 -0.91 -6.26
C PRO A 160 -7.11 0.54 -6.03
N GLY A 161 -6.17 1.42 -5.70
CA GLY A 161 -6.44 2.86 -5.50
C GLY A 161 -7.33 3.20 -4.31
N LYS A 162 -7.65 2.24 -3.43
CA LYS A 162 -8.51 2.45 -2.27
C LYS A 162 -7.87 1.90 -1.01
N LEU A 163 -8.18 2.52 0.13
CA LEU A 163 -7.83 1.99 1.43
C LEU A 163 -8.35 0.55 1.58
N PRO A 164 -7.51 -0.41 2.01
CA PRO A 164 -7.95 -1.79 2.13
C PRO A 164 -9.11 -1.95 3.12
N LYS A 165 -10.18 -2.60 2.65
CA LYS A 165 -11.46 -2.74 3.37
C LYS A 165 -11.34 -3.58 4.65
N CYS A 166 -10.29 -4.39 4.74
CA CYS A 166 -10.01 -5.25 5.87
C CYS A 166 -9.27 -4.55 7.02
N LEU A 167 -8.89 -3.28 6.86
CA LEU A 167 -8.20 -2.51 7.90
C LEU A 167 -9.21 -1.96 8.91
N ASN A 168 -9.62 -2.82 9.84
CA ASN A 168 -10.48 -2.42 10.96
C ASN A 168 -9.87 -2.75 12.34
N ARG A 169 -8.58 -3.12 12.37
CA ARG A 169 -7.83 -3.10 13.63
C ARG A 169 -7.76 -1.66 14.10
N LYS A 170 -8.01 -1.44 15.40
CA LYS A 170 -7.90 -0.14 16.08
C LYS A 170 -6.77 0.67 15.43
N LYS A 171 -7.10 1.82 14.81
CA LYS A 171 -6.16 2.61 13.99
C LYS A 171 -4.79 2.71 14.66
N SER A 172 -4.79 3.00 15.97
CA SER A 172 -3.62 3.07 16.86
C SER A 172 -2.58 1.94 16.74
N LEU A 173 -2.93 0.77 16.19
CA LEU A 173 -2.03 -0.38 16.06
C LEU A 173 -1.37 -0.55 14.69
N ARG A 174 -1.80 0.21 13.67
CA ARG A 174 -1.25 0.10 12.30
C ARG A 174 -0.56 1.38 11.85
N SER A 175 0.41 1.25 10.97
CA SER A 175 0.99 2.41 10.29
C SER A 175 -0.06 3.07 9.37
N PRO A 176 0.01 4.39 9.17
CA PRO A 176 -0.88 5.10 8.25
C PRO A 176 -0.54 4.80 6.80
N TYR A 177 -1.56 4.86 5.94
CA TYR A 177 -1.36 4.88 4.49
C TYR A 177 -0.93 6.27 4.02
N TYR A 178 -0.35 6.33 2.83
CA TYR A 178 0.10 7.59 2.24
C TYR A 178 -1.02 8.63 2.17
N ASP A 179 -2.21 8.26 1.72
CA ASP A 179 -3.35 9.18 1.62
C ASP A 179 -3.76 9.72 2.99
N GLU A 180 -3.73 8.88 4.03
CA GLU A 180 -4.02 9.31 5.39
C GLU A 180 -2.96 10.32 5.90
N VAL A 181 -1.70 10.12 5.54
CA VAL A 181 -0.62 11.08 5.81
C VAL A 181 -0.83 12.39 5.04
N GLN A 182 -1.22 12.31 3.76
CA GLN A 182 -1.52 13.50 2.97
C GLN A 182 -2.70 14.28 3.55
N GLU A 183 -3.77 13.60 3.96
CA GLU A 183 -4.90 14.25 4.61
C GLU A 183 -4.50 14.93 5.93
N LEU A 184 -3.65 14.27 6.75
CA LEU A 184 -3.11 14.87 7.97
C LEU A 184 -2.34 16.16 7.65
N VAL A 185 -1.41 16.10 6.69
CA VAL A 185 -0.58 17.24 6.29
C VAL A 185 -1.47 18.38 5.76
N GLN A 186 -2.43 18.08 4.89
CA GLN A 186 -3.37 19.08 4.37
C GLN A 186 -4.22 19.71 5.48
N ARG A 187 -4.69 18.94 6.46
CA ARG A 187 -5.43 19.47 7.61
C ARG A 187 -4.54 20.37 8.47
N LEU A 188 -3.30 19.97 8.70
CA LEU A 188 -2.32 20.72 9.48
C LEU A 188 -1.97 22.06 8.81
N GLU A 189 -1.75 22.06 7.48
CA GLU A 189 -1.42 23.26 6.70
C GLU A 189 -2.57 24.28 6.63
N ARG A 190 -3.82 23.82 6.82
CA ARG A 190 -5.01 24.69 6.86
C ARG A 190 -5.28 25.31 8.23
N LEU A 191 -4.61 24.85 9.29
CA LEU A 191 -4.78 25.43 10.62
C LEU A 191 -4.21 26.86 10.65
N PRO A 192 -4.82 27.78 11.42
CA PRO A 192 -4.21 29.07 11.69
C PRO A 192 -2.81 28.89 12.32
N PRO A 193 -1.83 29.77 12.04
CA PRO A 193 -0.43 29.57 12.45
C PRO A 193 -0.25 29.26 13.94
N LYS A 194 -1.05 29.90 14.81
CA LYS A 194 -1.03 29.67 16.26
C LYS A 194 -1.49 28.24 16.63
N ALA A 195 -2.54 27.74 15.99
CA ALA A 195 -3.07 26.40 16.23
C ALA A 195 -2.10 25.33 15.68
N MET A 196 -1.59 25.54 14.47
CA MET A 196 -0.55 24.68 13.88
C MET A 196 0.68 24.58 14.77
N ALA A 197 1.21 25.72 15.24
CA ALA A 197 2.36 25.75 16.15
C ALA A 197 2.07 25.01 17.46
N GLY A 198 0.84 25.11 18.00
CA GLY A 198 0.40 24.34 19.16
C GLY A 198 0.44 22.82 18.93
N CYS A 199 -0.10 22.34 17.80
CA CYS A 199 -0.03 20.93 17.43
C CYS A 199 1.43 20.45 17.28
N ILE A 200 2.25 21.17 16.51
CA ILE A 200 3.67 20.81 16.32
C ILE A 200 4.42 20.79 17.64
N SER A 201 4.21 21.77 18.53
CA SER A 201 4.85 21.79 19.86
C SER A 201 4.47 20.57 20.69
N ALA A 202 3.20 20.16 20.66
CA ALA A 202 2.75 18.96 21.36
C ALA A 202 3.40 17.69 20.80
N LEU A 203 3.54 17.59 19.47
CA LEU A 203 4.22 16.46 18.82
C LEU A 203 5.71 16.41 19.17
N MET A 204 6.39 17.56 19.18
CA MET A 204 7.81 17.63 19.56
C MET A 204 8.04 17.16 21.00
N LEU A 205 7.13 17.51 21.92
CA LEU A 205 7.18 17.05 23.31
C LEU A 205 6.99 15.54 23.41
N GLU A 206 6.04 14.98 22.65
CA GLU A 206 5.76 13.54 22.62
C GLU A 206 6.91 12.72 22.00
N LEU A 207 7.57 13.25 20.97
CA LEU A 207 8.64 12.53 20.27
C LEU A 207 10.03 12.73 20.91
N GLU A 208 10.16 13.60 21.91
CA GLU A 208 11.45 14.04 22.48
C GLU A 208 12.46 14.50 21.39
N THR A 209 11.94 15.00 20.26
CA THR A 209 12.76 15.29 19.07
C THR A 209 13.47 16.64 19.17
N ALA A 210 14.78 16.63 18.95
CA ALA A 210 15.57 17.84 18.71
C ALA A 210 15.52 18.24 17.23
N CYS A 211 15.61 19.54 16.95
CA CYS A 211 15.85 20.03 15.59
C CYS A 211 17.22 19.56 15.08
N ASP A 212 17.39 19.52 13.76
CA ASP A 212 18.71 19.28 13.16
C ASP A 212 19.68 20.44 13.45
N GLU A 213 20.95 20.30 13.04
CA GLU A 213 22.00 21.32 13.21
C GLU A 213 21.66 22.68 12.57
N SER A 214 20.69 22.71 11.65
CA SER A 214 20.17 23.92 11.01
C SER A 214 18.91 24.49 11.67
N GLY A 215 18.48 23.91 12.78
CA GLY A 215 17.27 24.30 13.50
C GLY A 215 15.97 23.85 12.82
N ARG A 216 16.04 22.96 11.81
CA ARG A 216 14.87 22.44 11.10
C ARG A 216 14.38 21.16 11.75
N LEU A 217 13.06 21.05 11.87
CA LEU A 217 12.38 19.83 12.28
C LEU A 217 11.90 19.10 11.03
N ILE A 218 12.38 17.87 10.84
CA ILE A 218 11.90 16.98 9.76
C ILE A 218 11.12 15.85 10.43
N ILE A 219 9.81 15.83 10.20
CA ILE A 219 8.94 14.77 10.71
C ILE A 219 8.56 13.88 9.54
N ASP A 220 9.01 12.62 9.59
CA ASP A 220 8.51 11.60 8.68
C ASP A 220 7.33 10.88 9.35
N PHE A 221 6.11 11.32 9.04
CA PHE A 221 4.88 10.73 9.54
C PHE A 221 4.75 9.23 9.21
N SER A 222 5.40 8.74 8.15
CA SER A 222 5.39 7.32 7.77
C SER A 222 6.25 6.45 8.68
N GLN A 223 7.23 7.06 9.37
CA GLN A 223 8.17 6.37 10.27
C GLN A 223 7.78 6.51 11.74
N LEU A 224 6.77 7.32 12.06
CA LEU A 224 6.27 7.41 13.43
C LEU A 224 5.73 6.07 13.91
N LYS A 225 5.85 5.83 15.22
CA LYS A 225 5.15 4.72 15.85
C LYS A 225 3.65 4.88 15.57
N PRO A 226 2.92 3.81 15.21
CA PRO A 226 1.49 3.85 14.95
C PRO A 226 0.69 4.64 16.00
N ALA A 227 0.91 4.34 17.28
CA ALA A 227 0.21 5.01 18.38
C ALA A 227 0.44 6.53 18.37
N SER A 228 1.69 6.99 18.17
CA SER A 228 2.05 8.40 18.12
C SER A 228 1.45 9.10 16.91
N TYR A 229 1.47 8.46 15.72
CA TYR A 229 0.82 9.02 14.53
C TYR A 229 -0.68 9.22 14.76
N TRP A 230 -1.40 8.19 15.22
CA TRP A 230 -2.86 8.26 15.36
C TRP A 230 -3.30 9.17 16.50
N TRP A 231 -2.51 9.27 17.57
CA TRP A 231 -2.71 10.29 18.59
C TRP A 231 -2.60 11.68 17.98
N PHE A 232 -1.54 11.94 17.20
CA PHE A 232 -1.31 13.25 16.59
C PHE A 232 -2.36 13.61 15.54
N ASP A 233 -2.76 12.65 14.69
CA ASP A 233 -3.87 12.83 13.74
C ASP A 233 -5.18 13.20 14.47
N GLY A 234 -5.46 12.54 15.61
CA GLY A 234 -6.59 12.89 16.48
C GLY A 234 -6.51 14.32 17.03
N LEU A 235 -5.34 14.73 17.52
CA LEU A 235 -5.10 16.10 18.02
C LEU A 235 -5.31 17.15 16.92
N VAL A 236 -4.76 16.93 15.73
CA VAL A 236 -4.92 17.83 14.58
C VAL A 236 -6.38 17.90 14.16
N GLN A 237 -7.08 16.76 14.10
CA GLN A 237 -8.49 16.70 13.75
C GLN A 237 -9.39 17.45 14.75
N GLU A 238 -9.15 17.27 16.05
CA GLU A 238 -9.88 17.99 17.10
C GLU A 238 -9.64 19.50 16.98
N THR A 239 -8.38 19.91 16.84
CA THR A 239 -7.99 21.31 16.69
C THR A 239 -8.62 21.93 15.45
N TYR A 240 -8.57 21.23 14.31
CA TYR A 240 -9.21 21.65 13.07
C TYR A 240 -10.71 21.87 13.24
N THR A 241 -11.39 20.95 13.94
CA THR A 241 -12.84 21.05 14.21
C THR A 241 -13.17 22.26 15.09
N ILE A 242 -12.34 22.55 16.11
CA ILE A 242 -12.51 23.73 16.97
C ILE A 242 -12.35 25.02 16.16
N GLU A 243 -11.30 25.11 15.36
CA GLU A 243 -10.98 26.28 14.55
C GLU A 243 -12.01 26.51 13.43
N GLN A 244 -12.52 25.44 12.83
CA GLN A 244 -13.61 25.48 11.85
C GLN A 244 -14.91 25.99 12.49
N LYS A 245 -15.31 25.46 13.66
CA LYS A 245 -16.50 25.95 14.39
C LYS A 245 -16.37 27.42 14.79
N ALA A 246 -15.16 27.90 15.00
CA ALA A 246 -14.88 29.30 15.31
C ALA A 246 -14.81 30.20 14.06
N GLY A 247 -15.04 29.67 12.87
CA GLY A 247 -15.06 30.43 11.61
C GLY A 247 -13.68 30.88 11.13
N ARG A 248 -12.59 30.31 11.68
CA ARG A 248 -11.21 30.69 11.33
C ARG A 248 -10.60 29.83 10.21
N ILE A 249 -11.31 28.79 9.80
CA ILE A 249 -10.97 27.93 8.65
C ILE A 249 -12.19 27.91 7.73
N ALA A 250 -11.97 28.03 6.42
CA ALA A 250 -13.04 27.93 5.43
C ALA A 250 -13.75 26.55 5.49
N GLN A 251 -15.00 26.48 5.02
CA GLN A 251 -15.76 25.22 4.91
C GLN A 251 -15.01 24.18 4.08
N PRO A 252 -15.31 22.86 4.23
CA PRO A 252 -14.56 21.83 3.53
C PRO A 252 -14.65 22.04 2.01
N LEU A 253 -13.54 21.81 1.30
CA LEU A 253 -13.62 21.44 -0.11
C LEU A 253 -14.48 20.18 -0.18
N GLU A 254 -15.56 20.22 -0.96
CA GLU A 254 -16.29 19.02 -1.32
C GLU A 254 -15.30 17.95 -1.81
N PRO A 255 -15.54 16.66 -1.53
CA PRO A 255 -14.73 15.62 -2.13
C PRO A 255 -14.79 15.81 -3.64
N ALA A 256 -13.61 15.95 -4.28
CA ALA A 256 -13.52 15.94 -5.73
C ALA A 256 -14.22 14.66 -6.21
N LEU A 257 -15.30 14.83 -6.97
CA LEU A 257 -16.05 13.76 -7.63
C LEU A 257 -15.14 12.97 -8.58
#